data_AF-A0A7L2DF57-F1
#
_entry.id   AF-A0A7L2DF57-F1
#
_cell.length_a   1.000
_cell.length_b   1.000
_cell.length_c   1.000
_cell.angle_alpha   90.00
_cell.angle_beta   90.00
_cell.angle_gamma   90.00
#
_symmetry.space_group_name_H-M   'P 1'
#
loop_
_entity.id
_entity.type
_entity.pdbx_description
1 polymer ?
#
loop_
_entity_poly.entity_id
_entity_poly.type
_entity_poly.pdbx_seq_one_letter_code
_entity_poly.pdbx_strand_id
1 'polypeptide(L)'
;MAVRFLRKASVWLKKHKITVLAVSCMGLLGTNLSYHVFPEQTFKLLHECWSEGQPAELSEKLCGVFQDVLQDTGVKSSDSYRAFAASGFHPVSAGIPWLPAGCLVGIPLNFDSTVEDKKGIVNHVVVINGKKIDWESSEGVALKEALTFSHEAQKFAIAREVVYLQNGSPLASAVVAPTCLAGTFFCGRALKLLLGLSTGPLILRSLCNLVTALGGLLCFSVSSDAVTYHLDCRADRKAARLSQDYARGGLEFYDKILSRNRIFRGLMGKQGMKMYTPSGNLFPRHWFRIKYTPYTYRRTLIVNILGELQA
;
A
#
# COMPACT_ATOMS: atom_id res chain seq x y z
N MET A 1 11.17 40.45 -21.82
CA MET A 1 9.95 40.24 -21.00
C MET A 1 10.15 39.23 -19.85
N ALA A 2 10.77 38.07 -20.09
CA ALA A 2 10.95 37.01 -19.08
C ALA A 2 11.65 37.46 -17.78
N VAL A 3 12.72 38.26 -17.85
CA VAL A 3 13.47 38.72 -16.66
C VAL A 3 12.62 39.61 -15.73
N ARG A 4 11.79 40.49 -16.30
CA ARG A 4 10.87 41.34 -15.52
C ARG A 4 9.77 40.50 -14.86
N PHE A 5 9.26 39.50 -15.57
CA PHE A 5 8.29 38.55 -15.03
C PHE A 5 8.88 37.74 -13.87
N LEU A 6 10.08 37.16 -14.04
CA LEU A 6 10.77 36.41 -12.99
C LEU A 6 11.06 37.26 -11.75
N ARG A 7 11.42 38.53 -11.92
CA ARG A 7 11.64 39.46 -10.80
C ARG A 7 10.34 39.76 -10.05
N LYS A 8 9.23 40.03 -10.76
CA LYS A 8 7.91 40.22 -10.16
C LYS A 8 7.44 38.96 -9.42
N ALA A 9 7.59 37.79 -10.03
CA ALA A 9 7.28 36.51 -9.43
C ALA A 9 8.09 36.25 -8.16
N SER A 10 9.40 36.54 -8.16
CA SER A 10 10.27 36.39 -6.98
C SER A 10 9.85 37.28 -5.81
N VAL A 11 9.49 38.54 -6.08
CA VAL A 11 9.02 39.48 -5.04
C VAL A 11 7.68 39.02 -4.47
N TRP A 12 6.75 38.59 -5.33
CA TRP A 12 5.46 38.05 -4.92
C TRP A 12 5.62 36.78 -4.06
N LEU A 13 6.44 35.83 -4.52
CA LEU A 13 6.72 34.60 -3.78
C LEU A 13 7.35 34.90 -2.41
N LYS A 14 8.21 35.92 -2.33
CA LYS A 14 8.83 36.35 -1.07
C LYS A 14 7.82 36.92 -0.08
N LYS A 15 6.79 37.62 -0.57
CA LYS A 15 5.70 38.19 0.24
C LYS A 15 4.72 37.11 0.72
N HIS A 16 4.44 36.11 -0.10
CA HIS A 16 3.39 35.12 0.15
C HIS A 16 3.90 33.71 0.52
N LYS A 17 5.13 33.58 1.06
CA LYS A 17 5.78 32.27 1.32
C LYS A 17 4.92 31.32 2.18
N ILE A 18 4.27 31.84 3.23
CA ILE A 18 3.44 31.01 4.12
C ILE A 18 2.19 30.53 3.39
N THR A 19 1.55 31.40 2.62
CA THR A 19 0.41 31.03 1.76
C THR A 19 0.80 29.96 0.74
N VAL A 20 1.95 30.11 0.07
CA VAL A 20 2.46 29.12 -0.89
C VAL A 20 2.73 27.78 -0.22
N LEU A 21 3.34 27.78 0.98
CA LEU A 21 3.55 26.57 1.77
C LEU A 21 2.23 25.90 2.12
N ALA A 22 1.26 26.66 2.66
CA ALA A 22 -0.04 26.13 3.05
C ALA A 22 -0.76 25.49 1.84
N VAL A 23 -0.80 26.19 0.70
CA VAL A 23 -1.39 25.65 -0.54
C VAL A 23 -0.66 24.39 -1.00
N SER A 24 0.67 24.34 -0.89
CA SER A 24 1.46 23.17 -1.26
C SER A 24 1.21 21.98 -0.33
N CYS A 25 1.13 22.20 0.99
CA CYS A 25 0.77 21.17 1.97
C CYS A 25 -0.66 20.65 1.73
N MET A 26 -1.62 21.54 1.49
CA MET A 26 -3.00 21.15 1.17
C MET A 26 -3.07 20.38 -0.15
N GLY A 27 -2.31 20.79 -1.17
CA GLY A 27 -2.20 20.08 -2.44
C GLY A 27 -1.66 18.67 -2.26
N LEU A 28 -0.53 18.51 -1.54
CA LEU A 28 0.06 17.20 -1.26
C LEU A 28 -0.90 16.28 -0.47
N LEU A 29 -1.57 16.82 0.54
CA LEU A 29 -2.56 16.09 1.31
C LEU A 29 -3.72 15.63 0.42
N GLY A 30 -4.26 16.55 -0.38
CA GLY A 30 -5.37 16.28 -1.31
C GLY A 30 -4.98 15.23 -2.36
N THR A 31 -3.80 15.33 -2.96
CA THR A 31 -3.31 14.34 -3.92
C THR A 31 -3.17 12.95 -3.28
N ASN A 32 -2.57 12.86 -2.09
CA ASN A 32 -2.40 11.57 -1.41
C ASN A 32 -3.71 10.98 -0.88
N LEU A 33 -4.72 11.80 -0.59
CA LEU A 33 -6.04 11.33 -0.15
C LEU A 33 -7.02 11.11 -1.31
N SER A 34 -6.73 11.60 -2.51
CA SER A 34 -7.68 11.60 -3.63
C SER A 34 -8.30 10.23 -3.89
N TYR A 35 -7.49 9.17 -3.89
CA TYR A 35 -7.95 7.80 -4.14
C TYR A 35 -8.66 7.14 -2.95
N HIS A 36 -8.61 7.77 -1.77
CA HIS A 36 -9.34 7.36 -0.57
C HIS A 36 -10.62 8.18 -0.34
N VAL A 37 -10.72 9.40 -0.88
CA VAL A 37 -11.93 10.23 -0.80
C VAL A 37 -12.94 9.82 -1.87
N PHE A 38 -12.45 9.45 -3.07
CA PHE A 38 -13.28 9.04 -4.20
C PHE A 38 -12.91 7.62 -4.69
N PRO A 39 -12.97 6.59 -3.82
CA PRO A 39 -12.42 5.27 -4.13
C PRO A 39 -13.12 4.59 -5.32
N GLU A 40 -14.40 4.85 -5.57
CA GLU A 40 -15.12 4.32 -6.75
C GLU A 40 -14.54 4.85 -8.07
N GLN A 41 -14.35 6.17 -8.18
CA GLN A 41 -13.93 6.81 -9.43
C GLN A 41 -12.42 6.71 -9.71
N THR A 42 -11.64 6.26 -8.73
CA THR A 42 -10.17 6.26 -8.82
C THR A 42 -9.60 4.87 -8.55
N PHE A 43 -9.77 4.36 -7.34
CA PHE A 43 -9.17 3.12 -6.89
C PHE A 43 -9.81 1.90 -7.55
N LYS A 44 -11.14 1.81 -7.55
CA LYS A 44 -11.87 0.68 -8.14
C LYS A 44 -11.61 0.55 -9.63
N LEU A 45 -11.66 1.66 -10.37
CA LEU A 45 -11.34 1.69 -11.82
C LEU A 45 -9.98 1.04 -12.14
N LEU A 46 -8.98 1.19 -11.27
CA LEU A 46 -7.64 0.65 -11.47
C LEU A 46 -7.49 -0.82 -11.08
N HIS A 47 -8.34 -1.31 -10.18
CA HIS A 47 -8.21 -2.62 -9.56
C HIS A 47 -9.30 -3.60 -9.94
N GLU A 48 -10.43 -3.14 -10.47
CA GLU A 48 -11.59 -3.95 -10.83
C GLU A 48 -11.20 -5.03 -11.84
N CYS A 49 -11.70 -6.24 -11.59
CA CYS A 49 -11.58 -7.35 -12.51
C CYS A 49 -12.71 -7.25 -13.55
N TRP A 50 -12.37 -7.52 -14.80
CA TRP A 50 -13.31 -7.51 -15.92
C TRP A 50 -13.33 -8.88 -16.57
N SER A 51 -14.53 -9.39 -16.82
CA SER A 51 -14.77 -10.63 -17.57
C SER A 51 -15.79 -10.33 -18.66
N GLU A 52 -15.49 -10.74 -19.89
CA GLU A 52 -16.42 -10.57 -21.04
C GLU A 52 -16.90 -9.12 -21.26
N GLY A 53 -16.07 -8.13 -20.92
CA GLY A 53 -16.39 -6.71 -21.11
C GLY A 53 -17.30 -6.11 -20.03
N GLN A 54 -17.59 -6.85 -18.96
CA GLN A 54 -18.31 -6.36 -17.78
C GLN A 54 -17.46 -6.50 -16.51
N PRO A 55 -17.70 -5.68 -15.47
CA PRO A 55 -17.13 -5.90 -14.15
C PRO A 55 -17.48 -7.29 -13.64
N ALA A 56 -16.48 -8.04 -13.18
CA ALA A 56 -16.70 -9.33 -12.57
C ALA A 56 -17.36 -9.15 -11.19
N GLU A 57 -18.30 -10.03 -10.87
CA GLU A 57 -18.94 -10.07 -9.57
C GLU A 57 -18.21 -11.04 -8.64
N LEU A 58 -18.29 -10.79 -7.33
CA LEU A 58 -17.82 -11.72 -6.33
C LEU A 58 -18.85 -12.84 -6.15
N SER A 59 -18.38 -14.07 -5.92
CA SER A 59 -19.26 -15.17 -5.56
C SER A 59 -19.97 -14.90 -4.22
N GLU A 60 -21.12 -15.56 -4.01
CA GLU A 60 -21.82 -15.52 -2.72
C GLU A 60 -20.92 -15.97 -1.56
N LYS A 61 -20.02 -16.94 -1.82
CA LYS A 61 -19.03 -17.41 -0.84
C LYS A 61 -18.10 -16.27 -0.41
N LEU A 62 -17.50 -15.53 -1.34
CA LEU A 62 -16.59 -14.42 -1.00
C LEU A 62 -17.33 -13.25 -0.35
N CYS A 63 -18.57 -12.98 -0.78
CA CYS A 63 -19.43 -12.03 -0.09
C CYS A 63 -19.68 -12.45 1.37
N GLY A 64 -19.96 -13.73 1.62
CA GLY A 64 -20.09 -14.29 2.98
C GLY A 64 -18.82 -14.11 3.82
N VAL A 65 -17.67 -14.51 3.28
CA VAL A 65 -16.35 -14.34 3.95
C VAL A 65 -16.09 -12.87 4.30
N PHE A 66 -16.44 -11.95 3.39
CA PHE A 66 -16.30 -10.52 3.65
C PHE A 66 -17.19 -10.05 4.80
N GLN A 67 -18.46 -10.47 4.83
CA GLN A 67 -19.39 -10.12 5.91
C GLN A 67 -18.94 -10.68 7.27
N ASP A 68 -18.49 -11.94 7.31
CA ASP A 68 -17.91 -12.56 8.51
C ASP A 68 -16.73 -11.73 9.03
N VAL A 69 -15.85 -11.28 8.13
CA VAL A 69 -14.71 -10.44 8.51
C VAL A 69 -15.14 -9.08 9.05
N LEU A 70 -16.17 -8.43 8.48
CA LEU A 70 -16.69 -7.17 9.01
C LEU A 70 -17.24 -7.36 10.43
N GLN A 71 -17.94 -8.48 10.67
CA GLN A 71 -18.44 -8.84 11.99
C GLN A 71 -17.29 -9.10 12.97
N ASP A 72 -16.34 -9.96 12.60
CA ASP A 72 -15.21 -10.36 13.45
C ASP A 72 -14.30 -9.17 13.81
N THR A 73 -14.12 -8.23 12.88
CA THR A 73 -13.33 -7.01 13.11
C THR A 73 -14.07 -5.94 13.94
N GLY A 74 -15.38 -6.10 14.16
CA GLY A 74 -16.19 -5.17 14.95
C GLY A 74 -16.23 -3.77 14.33
N VAL A 75 -16.43 -3.65 13.02
CA VAL A 75 -16.62 -2.34 12.39
C VAL A 75 -17.89 -1.66 12.90
N LYS A 76 -17.86 -0.33 13.05
CA LYS A 76 -19.00 0.42 13.61
C LYS A 76 -20.22 0.46 12.68
N SER A 77 -19.98 0.44 11.37
CA SER A 77 -21.02 0.49 10.33
C SER A 77 -20.55 -0.36 9.16
N SER A 78 -21.08 -1.58 9.05
CA SER A 78 -20.75 -2.49 7.95
C SER A 78 -21.15 -1.91 6.59
N ASP A 79 -22.22 -1.11 6.54
CA ASP A 79 -22.69 -0.43 5.31
C ASP A 79 -21.67 0.54 4.71
N SER A 80 -20.73 1.03 5.53
CA SER A 80 -19.62 1.86 5.06
C SER A 80 -18.53 1.08 4.32
N TYR A 81 -18.62 -0.25 4.28
CA TYR A 81 -17.64 -1.13 3.63
C TYR A 81 -18.29 -1.93 2.50
N ARG A 82 -17.68 -1.90 1.32
CA ARG A 82 -18.16 -2.64 0.14
C ARG A 82 -17.03 -3.44 -0.47
N ALA A 83 -17.32 -4.67 -0.88
CA ALA A 83 -16.38 -5.52 -1.58
C ALA A 83 -16.58 -5.46 -3.09
N PHE A 84 -15.52 -5.68 -3.86
CA PHE A 84 -15.59 -5.84 -5.31
C PHE A 84 -14.53 -6.84 -5.81
N ALA A 85 -14.72 -7.39 -7.01
CA ALA A 85 -13.75 -8.30 -7.61
C ALA A 85 -12.50 -7.54 -8.05
N ALA A 86 -11.33 -7.89 -7.50
CA ALA A 86 -10.05 -7.30 -7.88
C ALA A 86 -9.28 -8.20 -8.85
N SER A 87 -8.60 -7.56 -9.82
CA SER A 87 -7.78 -8.24 -10.84
C SER A 87 -6.41 -8.72 -10.33
N GLY A 88 -6.01 -8.32 -9.12
CA GLY A 88 -4.75 -8.73 -8.50
C GLY A 88 -4.86 -10.08 -7.77
N PHE A 89 -3.73 -10.60 -7.26
CA PHE A 89 -3.66 -11.87 -6.51
C PHE A 89 -3.67 -11.70 -4.98
N HIS A 90 -3.94 -10.51 -4.48
CA HIS A 90 -4.05 -10.23 -3.05
C HIS A 90 -5.09 -9.13 -2.83
N PRO A 91 -5.78 -9.13 -1.67
CA PRO A 91 -6.72 -8.06 -1.35
C PRO A 91 -6.05 -6.69 -1.35
N VAL A 92 -6.80 -5.70 -1.77
CA VAL A 92 -6.40 -4.28 -1.80
C VAL A 92 -7.54 -3.44 -1.23
N SER A 93 -7.23 -2.29 -0.64
CA SER A 93 -8.28 -1.44 -0.09
C SER A 93 -8.02 0.05 -0.23
N ALA A 94 -9.11 0.82 -0.29
CA ALA A 94 -9.09 2.26 -0.22
C ALA A 94 -10.41 2.80 0.35
N GLY A 95 -10.34 3.94 1.02
CA GLY A 95 -11.53 4.65 1.48
C GLY A 95 -11.33 5.21 2.87
N ILE A 96 -12.36 5.90 3.36
CA ILE A 96 -12.41 6.42 4.72
C ILE A 96 -13.80 6.09 5.28
N PRO A 97 -13.91 5.27 6.35
CA PRO A 97 -15.20 4.70 6.77
C PRO A 97 -16.27 5.73 7.14
N TRP A 98 -15.86 6.91 7.63
CA TRP A 98 -16.77 7.98 8.04
C TRP A 98 -17.10 8.99 6.94
N LEU A 99 -16.58 8.81 5.72
CA LEU A 99 -16.99 9.60 4.56
C LEU A 99 -18.16 8.92 3.84
N PRO A 100 -19.02 9.68 3.13
CA PRO A 100 -20.15 9.12 2.40
C PRO A 100 -19.78 8.06 1.34
N ALA A 101 -18.59 8.17 0.74
CA ALA A 101 -18.10 7.19 -0.22
C ALA A 101 -17.71 5.84 0.43
N GLY A 102 -17.49 5.85 1.74
CA GLY A 102 -17.11 4.70 2.55
C GLY A 102 -15.75 4.13 2.16
N CYS A 103 -15.68 2.81 2.24
CA CYS A 103 -14.52 1.97 2.03
C CYS A 103 -14.80 0.90 0.98
N LEU A 104 -13.81 0.67 0.12
CA LEU A 104 -13.80 -0.41 -0.86
C LEU A 104 -12.69 -1.40 -0.52
N VAL A 105 -13.03 -2.69 -0.53
CA VAL A 105 -12.09 -3.79 -0.39
C VAL A 105 -12.17 -4.65 -1.64
N GLY A 106 -11.11 -4.63 -2.44
CA GLY A 106 -10.97 -5.46 -3.62
C GLY A 106 -10.54 -6.87 -3.22
N ILE A 107 -11.34 -7.87 -3.54
CA ILE A 107 -11.08 -9.28 -3.23
C ILE A 107 -10.71 -10.01 -4.53
N PRO A 108 -9.56 -10.69 -4.58
CA PRO A 108 -9.15 -11.45 -5.75
C PRO A 108 -10.09 -12.60 -6.09
N LEU A 109 -10.41 -12.79 -7.36
CA LEU A 109 -11.24 -13.92 -7.82
C LEU A 109 -10.57 -15.28 -7.61
N ASN A 110 -9.24 -15.34 -7.48
CA ASN A 110 -8.56 -16.59 -7.15
C ASN A 110 -8.91 -17.12 -5.75
N PHE A 111 -9.54 -16.31 -4.88
CA PHE A 111 -10.00 -16.78 -3.56
C PHE A 111 -11.22 -17.72 -3.68
N ASP A 112 -11.93 -17.70 -4.81
CA ASP A 112 -12.98 -18.69 -5.07
C ASP A 112 -12.43 -20.10 -5.32
N SER A 113 -11.16 -20.21 -5.73
CA SER A 113 -10.55 -21.49 -6.01
C SER A 113 -10.35 -22.33 -4.74
N THR A 114 -10.73 -23.60 -4.79
CA THR A 114 -10.43 -24.59 -3.74
C THR A 114 -9.28 -25.50 -4.14
N VAL A 115 -8.88 -26.41 -3.26
CA VAL A 115 -7.86 -27.42 -3.56
C VAL A 115 -8.34 -28.34 -4.69
N GLU A 116 -9.64 -28.62 -4.72
CA GLU A 116 -10.34 -29.49 -5.67
C GLU A 116 -10.76 -28.73 -6.93
N ASP A 117 -11.22 -27.48 -6.81
CA ASP A 117 -11.66 -26.63 -7.91
C ASP A 117 -10.77 -25.40 -8.09
N LYS A 118 -9.73 -25.54 -8.92
CA LYS A 118 -8.76 -24.48 -9.24
C LYS A 118 -9.16 -23.63 -10.46
N LYS A 119 -10.40 -23.74 -10.96
CA LYS A 119 -10.85 -23.07 -12.19
C LYS A 119 -10.72 -21.55 -12.14
N GLY A 120 -10.94 -20.93 -10.98
CA GLY A 120 -10.80 -19.48 -10.82
C GLY A 120 -9.39 -18.96 -11.12
N ILE A 121 -8.36 -19.75 -10.82
CA ILE A 121 -6.95 -19.43 -11.15
C ILE A 121 -6.67 -19.68 -12.63
N VAL A 122 -7.16 -20.80 -13.19
CA VAL A 122 -6.87 -21.22 -14.57
C VAL A 122 -7.50 -20.29 -15.59
N ASN A 123 -8.67 -19.73 -15.29
CA ASN A 123 -9.39 -18.80 -16.15
C ASN A 123 -8.73 -17.41 -16.20
N HIS A 124 -7.90 -17.06 -15.20
CA HIS A 124 -7.09 -15.86 -15.25
C HIS A 124 -5.90 -16.05 -16.19
N VAL A 125 -5.89 -15.33 -17.31
CA VAL A 125 -4.77 -15.34 -18.25
C VAL A 125 -3.58 -14.63 -17.62
N VAL A 126 -2.66 -15.39 -17.03
CA VAL A 126 -1.39 -14.85 -16.55
C VAL A 126 -0.37 -14.88 -17.68
N VAL A 127 0.02 -13.70 -18.15
CA VAL A 127 1.04 -13.53 -19.19
C VAL A 127 2.33 -13.06 -18.55
N ILE A 128 3.39 -13.87 -18.67
CA ILE A 128 4.74 -13.52 -18.21
C ILE A 128 5.65 -13.47 -19.43
N ASN A 129 6.36 -12.35 -19.63
CA ASN A 129 7.27 -12.14 -20.76
C ASN A 129 6.60 -12.43 -22.13
N GLY A 130 5.33 -12.05 -22.28
CA GLY A 130 4.55 -12.27 -23.52
C GLY A 130 4.07 -13.71 -23.72
N LYS A 131 4.33 -14.62 -22.78
CA LYS A 131 3.89 -16.02 -22.83
C LYS A 131 2.83 -16.29 -21.76
N LYS A 132 1.76 -16.99 -22.13
CA LYS A 132 0.80 -17.51 -21.16
C LYS A 132 1.50 -18.59 -20.32
N ILE A 133 1.22 -18.60 -19.02
CA ILE A 133 1.70 -19.67 -18.14
C ILE A 133 1.05 -20.98 -18.57
N ASP A 134 1.88 -22.00 -18.77
CA ASP A 134 1.39 -23.37 -18.88
C ASP A 134 1.05 -23.88 -17.48
N TRP A 135 -0.24 -24.00 -17.23
CA TRP A 135 -0.82 -24.40 -15.96
C TRP A 135 -0.52 -25.85 -15.57
N GLU A 136 -0.12 -26.69 -16.52
CA GLU A 136 0.22 -28.11 -16.30
C GLU A 136 1.74 -28.32 -16.15
N SER A 137 2.55 -27.30 -16.43
CA SER A 137 3.98 -27.31 -16.13
C SER A 137 4.26 -27.37 -14.63
N SER A 138 5.47 -27.79 -14.24
CA SER A 138 5.86 -27.87 -12.82
C SER A 138 5.74 -26.52 -12.09
N GLU A 139 6.11 -25.44 -12.77
CA GLU A 139 6.00 -24.07 -12.27
C GLU A 139 4.56 -23.58 -12.25
N GLY A 140 3.74 -24.00 -13.22
CA GLY A 140 2.31 -23.71 -13.27
C GLY A 140 1.55 -24.35 -12.12
N VAL A 141 1.84 -25.63 -11.82
CA VAL A 141 1.27 -26.36 -10.68
C VAL A 141 1.68 -25.72 -9.36
N ALA A 142 2.98 -25.41 -9.19
CA ALA A 142 3.48 -24.72 -8.01
C ALA A 142 2.84 -23.33 -7.84
N LEU A 143 2.62 -22.60 -8.95
CA LEU A 143 1.96 -21.30 -8.91
C LEU A 143 0.48 -21.42 -8.53
N LYS A 144 -0.24 -22.40 -9.09
CA LYS A 144 -1.63 -22.70 -8.72
C LYS A 144 -1.75 -22.94 -7.22
N GLU A 145 -0.86 -23.75 -6.65
CA GLU A 145 -0.83 -24.04 -5.22
C GLU A 145 -0.57 -22.77 -4.38
N ALA A 146 0.37 -21.93 -4.79
CA ALA A 146 0.67 -20.66 -4.12
C ALA A 146 -0.45 -19.61 -4.25
N LEU A 147 -1.39 -19.78 -5.18
CA LEU A 147 -2.54 -18.88 -5.40
C LEU A 147 -3.86 -19.41 -4.82
N THR A 148 -3.90 -20.67 -4.39
CA THR A 148 -5.07 -21.26 -3.72
C THR A 148 -4.94 -20.96 -2.23
N PHE A 149 -5.92 -20.36 -1.57
CA PHE A 149 -5.83 -20.01 -0.13
C PHE A 149 -6.89 -20.74 0.67
N SER A 150 -6.56 -21.19 1.89
CA SER A 150 -7.56 -21.69 2.85
C SER A 150 -8.54 -20.61 3.26
N HIS A 151 -9.68 -21.02 3.82
CA HIS A 151 -10.69 -20.10 4.31
C HIS A 151 -10.12 -19.14 5.38
N GLU A 152 -9.29 -19.65 6.29
CA GLU A 152 -8.65 -18.87 7.34
C GLU A 152 -7.67 -17.84 6.76
N ALA A 153 -6.90 -18.22 5.74
CA ALA A 153 -5.98 -17.32 5.05
C ALA A 153 -6.73 -16.22 4.29
N GLN A 154 -7.88 -16.54 3.68
CA GLN A 154 -8.76 -15.55 3.05
C GLN A 154 -9.31 -14.56 4.07
N LYS A 155 -9.86 -15.06 5.20
CA LYS A 155 -10.35 -14.22 6.31
C LYS A 155 -9.27 -13.28 6.81
N PHE A 156 -8.07 -13.78 7.09
CA PHE A 156 -6.94 -12.94 7.51
C PHE A 156 -6.58 -11.88 6.47
N ALA A 157 -6.46 -12.26 5.20
CA ALA A 157 -6.06 -11.36 4.11
C ALA A 157 -7.06 -10.22 3.92
N ILE A 158 -8.36 -10.47 4.09
CA ILE A 158 -9.40 -9.45 4.03
C ILE A 158 -9.41 -8.62 5.32
N ALA A 159 -9.29 -9.25 6.49
CA ALA A 159 -9.34 -8.54 7.77
C ALA A 159 -8.22 -7.52 7.93
N ARG A 160 -7.00 -7.81 7.48
CA ARG A 160 -5.90 -6.83 7.53
C ARG A 160 -6.20 -5.57 6.71
N GLU A 161 -6.92 -5.69 5.59
CA GLU A 161 -7.35 -4.54 4.79
C GLU A 161 -8.48 -3.75 5.48
N VAL A 162 -9.48 -4.44 6.04
CA VAL A 162 -10.57 -3.80 6.82
C VAL A 162 -10.00 -3.05 8.03
N VAL A 163 -9.10 -3.68 8.78
CA VAL A 163 -8.41 -3.09 9.92
C VAL A 163 -7.53 -1.92 9.50
N TYR A 164 -6.84 -2.01 8.35
CA TYR A 164 -6.05 -0.90 7.82
C TYR A 164 -6.93 0.34 7.61
N LEU A 165 -8.09 0.18 6.98
CA LEU A 165 -9.06 1.26 6.75
C LEU A 165 -9.65 1.79 8.06
N GLN A 166 -10.10 0.90 8.95
CA GLN A 166 -10.75 1.24 10.22
C GLN A 166 -9.84 2.07 11.14
N ASN A 167 -8.51 1.84 11.10
CA ASN A 167 -7.55 2.58 11.91
C ASN A 167 -7.18 3.97 11.35
N GLY A 168 -7.78 4.42 10.25
CA GLY A 168 -7.42 5.69 9.62
C GLY A 168 -6.03 5.68 8.99
N SER A 169 -5.49 4.51 8.64
CA SER A 169 -4.19 4.35 8.01
C SER A 169 -4.03 5.15 6.70
N PRO A 170 -5.06 5.24 5.82
CA PRO A 170 -5.06 6.17 4.69
C PRO A 170 -4.68 7.61 5.05
N LEU A 171 -5.30 8.15 6.11
CA LEU A 171 -5.05 9.51 6.57
C LEU A 171 -3.65 9.64 7.17
N ALA A 172 -3.25 8.69 8.01
CA ALA A 172 -1.93 8.67 8.64
C ALA A 172 -0.79 8.64 7.60
N SER A 173 -0.97 7.89 6.51
CA SER A 173 -0.01 7.86 5.40
C SER A 173 0.01 9.17 4.61
N ALA A 174 -1.17 9.75 4.34
CA ALA A 174 -1.28 10.96 3.52
C ALA A 174 -0.68 12.22 4.15
N VAL A 175 -0.68 12.32 5.49
CA VAL A 175 -0.15 13.50 6.22
C VAL A 175 1.38 13.56 6.28
N VAL A 176 2.09 12.48 5.94
CA VAL A 176 3.57 12.44 6.03
C VAL A 176 4.22 13.48 5.11
N ALA A 177 3.81 13.53 3.84
CA ALA A 177 4.35 14.46 2.86
C ALA A 177 4.17 15.95 3.25
N PRO A 178 2.96 16.44 3.58
CA PRO A 178 2.80 17.83 3.99
C PRO A 178 3.51 18.16 5.30
N THR A 179 3.60 17.21 6.24
CA THR A 179 4.34 17.40 7.50
C THR A 179 5.83 17.58 7.24
N CYS A 180 6.42 16.73 6.40
CA CYS A 180 7.83 16.82 6.04
C CYS A 180 8.12 18.09 5.25
N LEU A 181 7.23 18.51 4.34
CA LEU A 181 7.38 19.77 3.60
C LEU A 181 7.37 20.99 4.54
N ALA A 182 6.40 21.05 5.45
CA ALA A 182 6.31 22.12 6.45
C ALA A 182 7.54 22.14 7.36
N GLY A 183 7.93 20.99 7.89
CA GLY A 183 9.13 20.84 8.71
C GLY A 183 10.39 21.32 7.97
N THR A 184 10.58 20.91 6.72
CA THR A 184 11.70 21.34 5.87
C THR A 184 11.73 22.86 5.71
N PHE A 185 10.57 23.49 5.46
CA PHE A 185 10.47 24.93 5.32
C PHE A 185 10.87 25.68 6.61
N PHE A 186 10.32 25.27 7.75
CA PHE A 186 10.61 25.92 9.03
C PHE A 186 12.05 25.68 9.48
N CYS A 187 12.58 24.46 9.37
CA CYS A 187 13.98 24.14 9.66
C CYS A 187 14.93 24.95 8.77
N GLY A 188 14.64 25.07 7.48
CA GLY A 188 15.45 25.91 6.59
C GLY A 188 15.45 27.37 7.00
N ARG A 189 14.30 27.91 7.43
CA ARG A 189 14.21 29.28 7.96
C ARG A 189 15.03 29.44 9.24
N ALA A 190 14.87 28.53 10.20
CA ALA A 190 15.59 28.56 11.47
C ALA A 190 17.11 28.47 11.25
N LEU A 191 17.58 27.53 10.42
CA LEU A 191 19.00 27.34 10.12
C LEU A 191 19.63 28.60 9.50
N LYS A 192 18.92 29.26 8.57
CA LYS A 192 19.40 30.53 7.98
C LYS A 192 19.41 31.70 8.98
N LEU A 193 18.57 31.68 10.01
CA LEU A 193 18.59 32.69 11.07
C LEU A 193 19.76 32.43 12.01
N LEU A 194 19.93 31.18 12.46
CA LEU A 194 21.00 30.76 13.37
C LEU A 194 22.40 30.99 12.77
N LEU A 195 22.57 30.74 11.47
CA LEU A 195 23.84 30.94 10.78
C LEU A 195 24.08 32.38 10.29
N GLY A 196 23.19 33.33 10.60
CA GLY A 196 23.29 34.72 10.10
C GLY A 196 23.14 34.85 8.57
N LEU A 197 22.79 33.77 7.86
CA LEU A 197 22.65 33.74 6.40
C LEU A 197 21.39 34.44 5.88
N SER A 198 20.58 35.04 6.76
CA SER A 198 19.35 35.75 6.39
C SER A 198 19.59 37.07 5.65
N THR A 199 20.78 37.64 5.75
CA THR A 199 21.25 38.79 4.94
C THR A 199 22.52 38.48 4.16
N GLY A 200 23.06 37.26 4.28
CA GLY A 200 24.33 36.85 3.70
C GLY A 200 24.35 36.65 2.17
N PRO A 201 25.52 36.29 1.61
CA PRO A 201 25.73 36.09 0.18
C PRO A 201 24.77 35.07 -0.43
N LEU A 202 24.35 35.33 -1.67
CA LEU A 202 23.36 34.50 -2.38
C LEU A 202 23.79 33.04 -2.49
N ILE A 203 25.08 32.77 -2.72
CA ILE A 203 25.65 31.43 -2.87
C ILE A 203 25.46 30.61 -1.59
N LEU A 204 25.82 31.17 -0.42
CA LEU A 204 25.69 30.48 0.87
C LEU A 204 24.22 30.21 1.22
N ARG A 205 23.31 31.13 0.87
CA ARG A 205 21.87 30.95 1.05
C ARG A 205 21.33 29.83 0.18
N SER A 206 21.76 29.77 -1.07
CA SER A 206 21.39 28.71 -2.01
C SER A 206 21.91 27.35 -1.54
N LEU A 207 23.16 27.28 -1.08
CA LEU A 207 23.74 26.05 -0.53
C LEU A 207 22.98 25.57 0.71
N CYS A 208 22.69 26.47 1.65
CA CYS A 208 21.89 26.15 2.84
C CYS A 208 20.48 25.66 2.49
N ASN A 209 19.82 26.27 1.49
CA ASN A 209 18.52 25.80 1.00
C ASN A 209 18.62 24.40 0.37
N LEU A 210 19.66 24.14 -0.43
CA LEU A 210 19.87 22.84 -1.06
C LEU A 210 20.08 21.73 -0.01
N VAL A 211 20.95 21.98 0.97
CA VAL A 211 21.19 21.04 2.08
C VAL A 211 19.91 20.78 2.86
N THR A 212 19.15 21.84 3.18
CA THR A 212 17.86 21.69 3.88
C THR A 212 16.88 20.87 3.04
N ALA A 213 16.78 21.13 1.73
CA ALA A 213 15.87 20.42 0.84
C ALA A 213 16.24 18.92 0.73
N LEU A 214 17.53 18.60 0.62
CA LEU A 214 18.01 17.21 0.64
C LEU A 214 17.70 16.53 1.97
N GLY A 215 17.95 17.20 3.10
CA GLY A 215 17.58 16.70 4.43
C GLY A 215 16.07 16.48 4.58
N GLY A 216 15.27 17.38 4.04
CA GLY A 216 13.81 17.25 3.98
C GLY A 216 13.33 16.04 3.18
N LEU A 217 13.95 15.80 2.01
CA LEU A 217 13.64 14.63 1.17
C LEU A 217 14.03 13.31 1.86
N LEU A 218 15.17 13.29 2.56
CA LEU A 218 15.57 12.14 3.38
C LEU A 218 14.59 11.90 4.53
N CYS A 219 14.21 12.96 5.25
CA CYS A 219 13.22 12.89 6.32
C CYS A 219 11.87 12.36 5.82
N PHE A 220 11.40 12.85 4.67
CA PHE A 220 10.19 12.32 4.02
C PHE A 220 10.30 10.83 3.69
N SER A 221 11.43 10.40 3.13
CA SER A 221 11.63 9.01 2.73
C SER A 221 11.61 8.08 3.95
N VAL A 222 12.39 8.40 4.99
CA VAL A 222 12.46 7.62 6.24
C VAL A 222 11.12 7.63 6.96
N SER A 223 10.47 8.80 7.09
CA SER A 223 9.17 8.90 7.77
C SER A 223 8.09 8.13 7.03
N SER A 224 8.07 8.18 5.70
CA SER A 224 7.08 7.45 4.91
C SER A 224 7.26 5.94 5.03
N ASP A 225 8.49 5.46 4.98
CA ASP A 225 8.79 4.03 5.12
C ASP A 225 8.49 3.55 6.55
N ALA A 226 8.83 4.34 7.58
CA ALA A 226 8.51 4.04 8.97
C ALA A 226 7.00 4.01 9.26
N VAL A 227 6.24 4.97 8.70
CA VAL A 227 4.77 5.00 8.82
C VAL A 227 4.16 3.81 8.09
N THR A 228 4.61 3.51 6.86
CA THR A 228 4.13 2.34 6.11
C THR A 228 4.37 1.05 6.89
N TYR A 229 5.59 0.88 7.41
CA TYR A 229 5.96 -0.22 8.28
C TYR A 229 5.05 -0.36 9.50
N HIS A 230 4.83 0.75 10.22
CA HIS A 230 3.98 0.75 11.40
C HIS A 230 2.54 0.37 11.07
N LEU A 231 1.97 0.95 10.00
CA LEU A 231 0.58 0.71 9.60
C LEU A 231 0.37 -0.73 9.12
N ASP A 232 1.28 -1.27 8.32
CA ASP A 232 1.28 -2.67 7.88
C ASP A 232 1.29 -3.63 9.06
N CYS A 233 2.28 -3.50 9.95
CA CYS A 233 2.42 -4.39 11.11
C CYS A 233 1.26 -4.23 12.10
N ARG A 234 0.71 -3.02 12.25
CA ARG A 234 -0.46 -2.78 13.11
C ARG A 234 -1.70 -3.47 12.55
N ALA A 235 -1.91 -3.39 11.23
CA ALA A 235 -3.03 -4.05 10.57
C ALA A 235 -2.95 -5.58 10.70
N ASP A 236 -1.78 -6.15 10.42
CA ASP A 236 -1.56 -7.61 10.54
C ASP A 236 -1.71 -8.09 11.97
N ARG A 237 -1.12 -7.38 12.93
CA ARG A 237 -1.19 -7.75 14.35
C ARG A 237 -2.62 -7.78 14.83
N LYS A 238 -3.41 -6.77 14.47
CA LYS A 238 -4.82 -6.69 14.85
C LYS A 238 -5.65 -7.79 14.17
N ALA A 239 -5.44 -8.03 12.87
CA ALA A 239 -6.12 -9.10 12.15
C ALA A 239 -5.79 -10.49 12.73
N ALA A 240 -4.52 -10.79 12.97
CA ALA A 240 -4.09 -12.07 13.55
C ALA A 240 -4.57 -12.27 15.00
N ARG A 241 -4.77 -11.19 15.76
CA ARG A 241 -5.26 -11.27 17.15
C ARG A 241 -6.79 -11.41 17.27
N LEU A 242 -7.53 -11.46 16.15
CA LEU A 242 -8.97 -11.71 16.19
C LEU A 242 -9.28 -13.12 16.72
N SER A 243 -8.54 -14.12 16.26
CA SER A 243 -8.61 -15.48 16.78
C SER A 243 -7.36 -16.29 16.39
N GLN A 244 -7.22 -17.49 16.96
CA GLN A 244 -6.17 -18.42 16.56
C GLN A 244 -6.25 -18.80 15.08
N ASP A 245 -7.46 -18.91 14.52
CA ASP A 245 -7.67 -19.25 13.11
C ASP A 245 -7.17 -18.12 12.20
N TYR A 246 -7.43 -16.86 12.57
CA TYR A 246 -6.86 -15.70 11.86
C TYR A 246 -5.32 -15.69 11.89
N ALA A 247 -4.71 -16.04 13.02
CA ALA A 247 -3.26 -16.14 13.11
C ALA A 247 -2.69 -17.27 12.24
N ARG A 248 -3.32 -18.46 12.22
CA ARG A 248 -2.96 -19.57 11.32
C ARG A 248 -3.11 -19.18 9.85
N GLY A 249 -4.24 -18.56 9.52
CA GLY A 249 -4.51 -18.03 8.18
C GLY A 249 -3.48 -16.99 7.74
N GLY A 250 -3.03 -16.13 8.65
CA GLY A 250 -1.99 -15.14 8.36
C GLY A 250 -0.62 -15.75 8.09
N LEU A 251 -0.27 -16.84 8.77
CA LEU A 251 0.96 -17.59 8.50
C LEU A 251 0.92 -18.19 7.09
N GLU A 252 -0.16 -18.90 6.77
CA GLU A 252 -0.36 -19.48 5.43
C GLU A 252 -0.35 -18.40 4.34
N PHE A 253 -1.05 -17.28 4.57
CA PHE A 253 -1.14 -16.18 3.63
C PHE A 253 0.25 -15.65 3.24
N TYR A 254 1.12 -15.38 4.22
CA TYR A 254 2.48 -14.90 3.92
C TYR A 254 3.37 -15.98 3.32
N ASP A 255 3.23 -17.24 3.74
CA ASP A 255 3.96 -18.35 3.12
C ASP A 255 3.61 -18.49 1.63
N LYS A 256 2.33 -18.38 1.28
CA LYS A 256 1.84 -18.43 -0.11
C LYS A 256 2.27 -17.21 -0.91
N ILE A 257 2.25 -15.99 -0.35
CA ILE A 257 2.81 -14.80 -1.01
C ILE A 257 4.30 -14.96 -1.30
N LEU A 258 5.08 -15.42 -0.32
CA LEU A 258 6.51 -15.63 -0.49
C LEU A 258 6.80 -16.71 -1.54
N SER A 259 6.05 -17.81 -1.52
CA SER A 259 6.15 -18.88 -2.53
C SER A 259 5.83 -18.37 -3.94
N ARG A 260 4.69 -17.71 -4.11
CA ARG A 260 4.27 -17.08 -5.37
C ARG A 260 5.36 -16.15 -5.92
N ASN A 261 5.92 -15.30 -5.06
CA ASN A 261 6.95 -14.35 -5.46
C ASN A 261 8.26 -15.04 -5.88
N ARG A 262 8.65 -16.15 -5.24
CA ARG A 262 9.79 -16.98 -5.68
C ARG A 262 9.53 -17.63 -7.04
N ILE A 263 8.31 -18.11 -7.28
CA ILE A 263 7.93 -18.69 -8.57
C ILE A 263 7.96 -17.63 -9.66
N PHE A 264 7.37 -16.45 -9.44
CA PHE A 264 7.46 -15.33 -10.37
C PHE A 264 8.90 -14.86 -10.60
N ARG A 265 9.76 -14.92 -9.57
CA ARG A 265 11.19 -14.64 -9.72
C ARG A 265 11.84 -15.54 -10.78
N GLY A 266 11.51 -16.83 -10.78
CA GLY A 266 11.98 -17.80 -11.77
C GLY A 266 11.36 -17.57 -13.15
N LEU A 267 10.03 -17.55 -13.21
CA LEU A 267 9.26 -17.43 -14.47
C LEU A 267 9.59 -16.15 -15.26
N MET A 268 9.85 -15.03 -14.57
CA MET A 268 10.19 -13.76 -15.21
C MET A 268 11.68 -13.63 -15.55
N GLY A 269 12.52 -14.60 -15.20
CA GLY A 269 13.97 -14.58 -15.44
C GLY A 269 14.65 -13.33 -14.87
N LYS A 270 15.47 -12.64 -15.69
CA LYS A 270 16.22 -11.43 -15.27
C LYS A 270 15.34 -10.33 -14.68
N GLN A 271 14.11 -10.17 -15.18
CA GLN A 271 13.17 -9.16 -14.65
C GLN A 271 12.65 -9.57 -13.27
N GLY A 272 12.35 -10.86 -13.08
CA GLY A 272 11.97 -11.42 -11.79
C GLY A 272 13.06 -11.22 -10.74
N MET A 273 14.33 -11.43 -11.10
CA MET A 273 15.48 -11.23 -10.18
C MET A 273 15.63 -9.78 -9.70
N LYS A 274 15.19 -8.80 -10.51
CA LYS A 274 15.20 -7.37 -10.13
C LYS A 274 14.01 -7.01 -9.22
N MET A 275 12.94 -7.77 -9.28
CA MET A 275 11.69 -7.49 -8.55
C MET A 275 11.59 -8.26 -7.23
N TYR A 276 12.08 -9.50 -7.20
CA TYR A 276 11.94 -10.41 -6.07
C TYR A 276 13.29 -10.91 -5.57
N THR A 277 13.48 -10.82 -4.27
CA THR A 277 14.60 -11.45 -3.54
C THR A 277 14.48 -12.98 -3.60
N PRO A 278 15.58 -13.74 -3.40
CA PRO A 278 15.52 -15.20 -3.30
C PRO A 278 14.57 -15.72 -2.23
N SER A 279 14.34 -14.96 -1.14
CA SER A 279 13.39 -15.32 -0.09
C SER A 279 11.92 -15.07 -0.47
N GLY A 280 11.64 -14.31 -1.54
CA GLY A 280 10.29 -13.95 -1.97
C GLY A 280 9.82 -12.56 -1.52
N ASN A 281 10.65 -11.78 -0.82
CA ASN A 281 10.37 -10.36 -0.58
C ASN A 281 10.53 -9.54 -1.87
N LEU A 282 9.87 -8.38 -1.92
CA LEU A 282 10.07 -7.40 -2.98
C LEU A 282 11.41 -6.67 -2.82
N PHE A 283 12.16 -6.51 -3.91
CA PHE A 283 13.30 -5.60 -3.92
C PHE A 283 12.82 -4.14 -3.94
N PRO A 284 13.51 -3.22 -3.25
CA PRO A 284 13.22 -1.80 -3.34
C PRO A 284 13.41 -1.33 -4.79
N ARG A 285 12.34 -0.78 -5.38
CA ARG A 285 12.34 -0.28 -6.77
C ARG A 285 13.27 0.93 -6.99
N HIS A 286 13.69 1.58 -5.90
CA HIS A 286 14.61 2.72 -5.90
C HIS A 286 15.76 2.42 -4.93
N TRP A 287 17.00 2.82 -5.28
CA TRP A 287 18.23 2.48 -4.54
C TRP A 287 18.22 2.80 -3.03
N PHE A 288 17.31 3.66 -2.55
CA PHE A 288 17.31 4.15 -1.17
C PHE A 288 15.96 4.03 -0.44
N ARG A 289 14.94 3.36 -1.00
CA ARG A 289 13.59 3.36 -0.40
C ARG A 289 12.94 1.99 -0.38
N ILE A 290 12.63 1.50 0.82
CA ILE A 290 11.87 0.27 1.03
C ILE A 290 10.41 0.67 1.16
N LYS A 291 9.72 0.76 0.03
CA LYS A 291 8.30 1.17 -0.03
C LYS A 291 7.35 0.18 0.67
N TYR A 292 7.80 -1.06 0.93
CA TYR A 292 6.95 -2.13 1.43
C TYR A 292 7.61 -2.85 2.59
N THR A 293 6.85 -3.13 3.65
CA THR A 293 7.30 -3.96 4.76
C THR A 293 7.65 -5.37 4.25
N PRO A 294 8.87 -5.88 4.50
CA PRO A 294 9.26 -7.21 4.03
C PRO A 294 8.28 -8.30 4.50
N TYR A 295 7.73 -9.08 3.56
CA TYR A 295 6.79 -10.17 3.86
C TYR A 295 7.35 -11.20 4.82
N THR A 296 8.65 -11.49 4.75
CA THR A 296 9.34 -12.35 5.72
C THR A 296 9.24 -11.83 7.15
N TYR A 297 9.36 -10.52 7.36
CA TYR A 297 9.20 -9.91 8.68
C TYR A 297 7.75 -9.99 9.16
N ARG A 298 6.79 -9.68 8.27
CA ARG A 298 5.35 -9.79 8.57
C ARG A 298 4.96 -11.22 8.94
N ARG A 299 5.50 -12.21 8.24
CA ARG A 299 5.35 -13.63 8.58
C ARG A 299 5.84 -13.93 10.00
N THR A 300 7.07 -13.52 10.34
CA THR A 300 7.63 -13.73 11.69
C THR A 300 6.77 -13.07 12.77
N LEU A 301 6.24 -11.87 12.50
CA LEU A 301 5.28 -11.21 13.39
C LEU A 301 4.06 -12.10 13.66
N ILE A 302 3.49 -12.72 12.61
CA ILE A 302 2.34 -13.62 12.78
C ILE A 302 2.71 -14.89 13.55
N VAL A 303 3.88 -15.49 13.27
CA VAL A 303 4.37 -16.67 14.01
C VAL A 303 4.43 -16.40 15.51
N ASN A 304 4.96 -15.24 15.91
CA ASN A 304 5.05 -14.87 17.32
C ASN A 304 3.66 -14.73 17.96
N ILE A 305 2.71 -14.08 17.26
CA ILE A 305 1.33 -13.93 17.74
C ILE A 305 0.65 -15.30 17.87
N LEU A 306 0.84 -16.19 16.91
CA LEU A 306 0.28 -17.55 16.97
C LEU A 306 0.81 -18.33 18.17
N GLY A 307 2.12 -18.21 18.46
CA GLY A 307 2.73 -18.80 19.65
C GLY A 307 2.17 -18.23 20.95
N GLU A 308 1.96 -16.92 21.03
CA GLU A 308 1.32 -16.26 22.18
C GLU A 308 -0.13 -16.73 22.42
N LEU A 309 -0.88 -17.01 21.35
CA LEU A 309 -2.27 -17.50 21.43
C LEU A 309 -2.37 -19.00 21.74
N GLN A 310 -1.27 -19.73 21.62
CA GLN A 310 -1.18 -21.18 21.91
C GLN A 310 -0.68 -21.48 23.33
N ALA A 311 -0.10 -20.49 24.00
CA ALA A 311 0.39 -20.56 25.37
C ALA A 311 -0.75 -20.28 26.37
#